data_AF-A0A8S3EPT7-F1
#
_entry.id   AF-A0A8S3EPT7-F1
#
_cell.length_a   1.000
_cell.length_b   1.000
_cell.length_c   1.000
_cell.angle_alpha   90.00
_cell.angle_beta   90.00
_cell.angle_gamma   90.00
#
_symmetry.space_group_name_H-M   'P 1'
#
loop_
_entity.id
_entity.type
_entity.pdbx_description
1 polymer ?
#
loop_
_entity_poly.entity_id
_entity_poly.type
_entity_poly.pdbx_seq_one_letter_code
_entity_poly.pdbx_strand_id
1 'polypeptide(L)' 'MPRTYDEELKFIERINNHSWRIKKGFVPNMNVEGVFYVNSHLEKLMFE' A
#
# COMPACT_ATOMS: atom_id res chain seq x y z
N MET A 1 0.68 -10.11 -17.97
CA MET A 1 -0.66 -9.64 -17.53
C MET A 1 -0.44 -8.60 -16.44
N PRO A 2 -1.20 -7.48 -16.43
CA PRO A 2 -1.18 -6.59 -15.28
C PRO A 2 -1.68 -7.33 -14.05
N ARG A 3 -1.12 -7.01 -12.87
CA ARG A 3 -1.58 -7.58 -11.60
C ARG A 3 -3.01 -7.13 -11.31
N THR A 4 -3.76 -7.96 -10.61
CA THR A 4 -5.08 -7.56 -10.12
C THR A 4 -4.95 -6.66 -8.89
N TYR A 5 -6.02 -5.93 -8.57
CA TYR A 5 -6.08 -5.11 -7.37
C TYR A 5 -5.79 -5.92 -6.08
N ASP A 6 -6.35 -7.12 -5.96
CA ASP A 6 -6.08 -8.01 -4.82
C ASP A 6 -4.62 -8.46 -4.73
N GLU A 7 -3.93 -8.57 -5.87
CA GLU A 7 -2.50 -8.86 -5.90
C GLU A 7 -1.66 -7.65 -5.47
N GLU A 8 -2.11 -6.44 -5.79
CA GLU A 8 -1.49 -5.18 -5.38
C GLU A 8 -1.66 -4.90 -3.88
N LEU A 9 -2.83 -5.22 -3.32
CA LEU A 9 -3.11 -5.13 -1.88
C LEU A 9 -2.15 -5.98 -1.03
N LYS A 10 -1.62 -7.09 -1.55
CA LYS A 10 -0.64 -7.94 -0.82
C LYS A 10 0.68 -7.23 -0.52
N PHE A 11 0.97 -6.12 -1.21
CA PHE A 11 2.14 -5.29 -0.96
C PHE A 11 1.89 -4.23 0.12
N ILE A 12 0.64 -3.99 0.52
CA ILE A 12 0.27 -2.95 1.48
C ILE A 12 0.02 -3.59 2.85
N GLU A 13 0.72 -3.13 3.88
CA GLU A 13 0.60 -3.63 5.26
C GLU A 13 0.39 -2.50 6.25
N ARG A 14 -0.56 -2.67 7.16
CA ARG A 14 -0.80 -1.68 8.23
C ARG A 14 0.31 -1.76 9.27
N ILE A 15 0.97 -0.64 9.56
CA ILE A 15 1.97 -0.55 10.64
C ILE A 15 1.29 -0.10 11.94
N ASN A 16 0.50 0.97 11.88
CA ASN A 16 -0.24 1.50 13.04
C ASN A 16 -1.56 2.15 12.59
N ASN A 17 -2.25 2.83 13.51
CA ASN A 17 -3.57 3.42 13.22
C ASN A 17 -3.57 4.51 12.14
N HIS A 18 -2.40 5.06 11.82
CA HIS A 18 -2.25 6.18 10.91
C HIS A 18 -1.20 5.96 9.83
N SER A 19 -0.66 4.74 9.67
CA SER A 19 0.42 4.48 8.73
C SER A 19 0.42 3.07 8.16
N TRP A 20 0.81 3.01 6.90
CA TRP A 20 0.82 1.83 6.06
C TRP A 20 2.15 1.72 5.34
N ARG A 21 2.71 0.51 5.31
CA ARG A 21 3.91 0.16 4.55
C ARG A 21 3.51 -0.32 3.17
N ILE A 22 4.24 0.13 2.16
CA ILE A 22 4.24 -0.42 0.82
C ILE A 22 5.54 -1.21 0.65
N LYS A 23 5.43 -2.53 0.53
CA LYS A 23 6.57 -3.43 0.28
C LYS A 23 7.22 -3.13 -1.07
N LYS A 24 8.51 -3.44 -1.17
CA LYS A 24 9.24 -3.39 -2.44
C LYS A 24 8.57 -4.27 -3.49
N GLY A 25 8.70 -3.88 -4.75
CA GLY A 25 8.08 -4.59 -5.87
C GLY A 25 6.60 -4.25 -6.07
N PHE A 26 6.02 -3.32 -5.29
CA PHE A 26 4.72 -2.75 -5.61
C PHE A 26 4.70 -2.07 -6.97
N VAL A 27 5.82 -1.52 -7.44
CA VAL A 27 6.01 -1.12 -8.83
C VAL A 27 7.38 -1.61 -9.33
N PRO A 28 7.58 -1.80 -10.64
CA PRO A 28 8.89 -2.15 -11.18
C PRO A 28 9.97 -1.14 -10.73
N ASN A 29 11.16 -1.65 -10.40
CA ASN A 29 12.31 -0.86 -9.94
C ASN A 29 12.12 -0.10 -8.61
N MET A 30 11.15 -0.47 -7.79
CA MET A 30 11.02 0.03 -6.42
C MET A 30 12.13 -0.53 -5.51
N ASN A 31 13.19 0.24 -5.31
CA ASN A 31 14.38 -0.20 -4.56
C ASN A 31 14.25 -0.05 -3.03
N VAL A 32 13.28 0.74 -2.57
CA VAL A 32 13.04 1.07 -1.16
C VAL A 32 11.56 0.87 -0.83
N GLU A 33 11.27 0.59 0.44
CA GLU A 33 9.88 0.53 0.91
C GLU A 33 9.29 1.94 0.99
N GLY A 34 7.98 2.03 0.72
CA GLY A 34 7.21 3.26 0.90
C GLY A 34 6.45 3.22 2.23
N VAL A 35 6.17 4.38 2.79
CA VAL A 35 5.20 4.51 3.89
C VAL A 35 4.28 5.67 3.54
N PHE A 36 2.97 5.43 3.66
CA PHE A 36 1.98 6.49 3.59
C PHE A 36 1.22 6.60 4.89
N TYR A 37 0.76 7.82 5.19
CA TYR A 37 0.07 8.13 6.43
C TYR A 37 -1.36 8.53 6.12
N VAL A 38 -2.32 7.86 6.74
CA VAL A 38 -3.75 8.11 6.55
C VAL A 38 -4.50 7.72 7.81
N ASN A 39 -5.50 8.49 8.19
CA ASN A 39 -6.38 8.14 9.30
C ASN A 39 -7.50 7.19 8.84
N SER A 40 -8.21 6.57 9.77
CA SER A 40 -9.29 5.61 9.46
C SER A 40 -10.45 6.21 8.66
N HIS A 41 -10.64 7.53 8.71
CA HIS A 41 -11.69 8.21 7.96
C HIS A 41 -11.36 8.28 6.47
N LEU A 42 -10.10 8.59 6.13
CA LEU A 42 -9.62 8.74 4.76
C LEU A 42 -9.06 7.43 4.17
N GLU A 43 -8.81 6.42 4.99
CA GLU A 43 -8.25 5.13 4.58
C GLU A 43 -9.06 4.46 3.44
N LYS A 44 -10.38 4.59 3.47
CA LYS A 44 -11.27 4.02 2.45
C LYS A 44 -11.02 4.57 1.04
N LEU A 45 -10.67 5.86 0.95
CA LEU A 45 -10.39 6.53 -0.32
C LEU A 45 -9.10 6.03 -0.99
N MET A 46 -8.22 5.37 -0.24
CA MET A 46 -6.96 4.82 -0.76
C MET A 46 -7.15 3.43 -1.40
N PHE A 47 -8.29 2.78 -1.13
CA PHE A 47 -8.57 1.39 -1.48
C PHE A 47 -9.87 1.20 -2.29
N GLU A 48 -10.43 2.30 -2.80
CA GLU A 48 -11.53 2.35 -3.78
C GLU A 48 -10.99 2.58 -5.19
#